data_AF-A0A5S5CUQ6-F1
#
_entry.id   AF-A0A5S5CUQ6-F1
#
_cell.length_a   1.000
_cell.length_b   1.000
_cell.length_c   1.000
_cell.angle_alpha   90.00
_cell.angle_beta   90.00
_cell.angle_gamma   90.00
#
_symmetry.space_group_name_H-M   'P 1'
#
loop_
_entity.id
_entity.type
_entity.pdbx_description
1 polymer ?
#
loop_
_entity_poly.entity_id
_entity_poly.type
_entity_poly.pdbx_seq_one_letter_code
_entity_poly.pdbx_strand_id
1 'polypeptide(L)'
;MKRTESRAAGTLPPVVLTPEEAAAVASALAARPDGPYADAGGTALRKVVAALEPDRSRRAQLLAAVARHPAGRARRPTGGEVPRPRLVVLPGGSA
;
A
#
# COMPACT_ATOMS: atom_id res chain seq x y z
N MET A 1 -7.35 -5.02 -29.62
CA MET A 1 -7.89 -5.21 -28.26
C MET A 1 -7.05 -6.28 -27.57
N LYS A 2 -6.22 -5.92 -26.58
CA LYS A 2 -5.40 -6.92 -25.86
C LYS A 2 -6.30 -7.67 -24.87
N ARG A 3 -6.60 -8.94 -25.13
CA ARG A 3 -7.30 -9.82 -24.18
C ARG A 3 -6.40 -9.98 -22.95
N THR A 4 -6.87 -9.50 -21.80
CA THR A 4 -6.34 -9.94 -20.51
C THR A 4 -6.82 -11.37 -20.30
N GLU A 5 -6.02 -12.34 -20.74
CA GLU A 5 -6.28 -13.74 -20.45
C GLU A 5 -6.24 -13.93 -18.93
N SER A 6 -7.40 -14.27 -18.35
CA SER A 6 -7.50 -14.66 -16.95
C SER A 6 -6.74 -15.98 -16.80
N ARG A 7 -5.47 -15.90 -16.38
CA ARG A 7 -4.67 -17.08 -16.10
C ARG A 7 -5.37 -17.85 -14.98
N ALA A 8 -5.73 -19.11 -15.24
CA ALA A 8 -6.29 -20.00 -14.23
C ALA A 8 -5.44 -19.93 -12.95
N ALA A 9 -6.10 -19.84 -11.80
CA ALA A 9 -5.45 -19.69 -10.50
C ALA A 9 -4.64 -20.95 -10.14
N GLY A 10 -3.39 -20.99 -10.61
CA GLY A 10 -2.41 -21.96 -10.13
C GLY A 10 -1.94 -21.57 -8.74
N THR A 11 -1.95 -22.51 -7.81
CA THR A 11 -1.29 -22.31 -6.52
C THR A 11 0.22 -22.31 -6.74
N LEU A 12 0.91 -21.36 -6.10
CA LEU A 12 2.36 -21.40 -6.04
C LEU A 12 2.80 -22.63 -5.22
N PRO A 13 3.97 -23.24 -5.51
CA PRO A 13 4.58 -24.18 -4.59
C PRO A 13 4.74 -23.54 -3.19
N PRO A 14 4.69 -24.33 -2.11
CA PRO A 14 4.73 -23.80 -0.75
C PRO A 14 5.98 -22.95 -0.54
N VAL A 15 5.80 -21.72 -0.06
CA VAL A 15 6.89 -20.82 0.33
C VAL A 15 6.87 -20.69 1.84
N VAL A 16 8.01 -20.96 2.46
CA VAL A 16 8.21 -20.72 3.89
C VAL A 16 8.59 -19.26 4.07
N LEU A 17 7.81 -18.53 4.86
CA LEU A 17 8.10 -17.15 5.25
C LEU A 17 8.23 -17.10 6.76
N THR A 18 9.17 -16.32 7.27
CA THR A 18 9.13 -15.92 8.67
C THR A 18 7.91 -15.02 8.93
N PRO A 19 7.45 -14.92 10.18
CA PRO A 19 6.44 -13.94 10.58
C PRO A 19 6.70 -12.53 10.05
N GLU A 20 7.92 -12.05 10.21
CA GLU A 20 8.34 -10.71 9.85
C GLU A 20 8.28 -10.50 8.33
N GLU A 21 8.71 -11.50 7.55
CA GLU A 21 8.66 -11.48 6.08
C GLU A 21 7.21 -11.45 5.57
N ALA A 22 6.34 -12.28 6.14
CA ALA A 22 4.93 -12.30 5.78
C ALA A 22 4.25 -10.96 6.08
N ALA A 23 4.56 -10.34 7.22
CA ALA A 23 4.03 -9.04 7.60
C ALA A 23 4.54 -7.92 6.69
N ALA A 24 5.83 -7.94 6.31
CA ALA A 24 6.43 -6.97 5.40
C ALA A 24 5.78 -7.01 4.01
N VAL A 25 5.63 -8.21 3.42
CA VAL A 25 4.99 -8.39 2.12
C VAL A 25 3.54 -7.93 2.14
N ALA A 26 2.77 -8.33 3.15
CA ALA A 26 1.37 -7.96 3.25
C ALA A 26 1.17 -6.46 3.48
N SER A 27 2.04 -5.82 4.27
CA SER A 27 2.07 -4.37 4.48
C SER A 27 2.38 -3.61 3.19
N ALA A 28 3.39 -4.05 2.44
CA ALA A 28 3.79 -3.43 1.19
C ALA A 28 2.65 -3.46 0.15
N LEU A 29 1.93 -4.58 0.06
CA LEU A 29 0.76 -4.70 -0.82
C LEU A 29 -0.40 -3.81 -0.35
N ALA A 30 -0.69 -3.79 0.96
CA ALA A 30 -1.77 -2.98 1.53
C ALA A 30 -1.51 -1.46 1.44
N ALA A 31 -0.26 -1.04 1.42
CA ALA A 31 0.12 0.37 1.24
C ALA A 31 -0.24 0.94 -0.14
N ARG A 32 -0.69 0.10 -1.09
CA ARG A 32 -1.08 0.50 -2.45
C ARG A 32 -2.55 0.17 -2.75
N PRO A 33 -3.52 0.90 -2.16
CA PRO A 33 -4.96 0.64 -2.31
C PRO A 33 -5.54 0.76 -3.73
N ASP A 34 -4.83 1.37 -4.67
CA ASP A 34 -5.26 1.46 -6.08
C ASP A 34 -4.47 0.51 -6.99
N GLY A 35 -3.70 -0.40 -6.38
CA GLY A 35 -2.88 -1.36 -7.10
C GLY A 35 -3.70 -2.58 -7.57
N PRO A 36 -3.17 -3.33 -8.55
CA PRO A 36 -3.82 -4.53 -9.09
C PRO A 36 -4.01 -5.66 -8.05
N TYR A 37 -3.41 -5.51 -6.86
CA TYR A 37 -3.47 -6.46 -5.76
C TYR A 37 -4.07 -5.85 -4.48
N ALA A 38 -4.80 -4.73 -4.56
CA ALA A 38 -5.30 -4.03 -3.38
C ALA A 38 -6.15 -4.92 -2.45
N ASP A 39 -7.16 -5.61 -3.00
CA ASP A 39 -8.02 -6.51 -2.24
C ASP A 39 -7.25 -7.73 -1.70
N ALA A 40 -6.37 -8.29 -2.53
CA ALA A 40 -5.53 -9.43 -2.16
C ALA A 40 -4.55 -9.06 -1.03
N GLY A 41 -3.93 -7.88 -1.12
CA GLY A 41 -3.00 -7.34 -0.13
C GLY A 41 -3.67 -7.05 1.20
N GLY A 42 -4.84 -6.40 1.19
CA GLY A 42 -5.62 -6.15 2.41
C GLY A 42 -6.11 -7.43 3.07
N THR A 43 -6.47 -8.45 2.27
CA THR A 43 -6.85 -9.77 2.78
C THR A 43 -5.67 -10.54 3.33
N ALA A 44 -4.51 -10.51 2.65
CA ALA A 44 -3.28 -11.12 3.12
C ALA A 44 -2.83 -10.52 4.46
N LEU A 45 -2.87 -9.19 4.60
CA LEU A 45 -2.49 -8.51 5.85
C LEU A 45 -3.34 -8.96 7.02
N ARG A 46 -4.67 -9.02 6.85
CA ARG A 46 -5.58 -9.51 7.89
C ARG A 46 -5.28 -10.95 8.30
N LYS A 47 -5.00 -11.83 7.32
CA LYS A 47 -4.67 -13.24 7.57
C LYS A 47 -3.34 -13.41 8.29
N VAL A 48 -2.29 -12.71 7.83
CA VAL A 48 -0.97 -12.72 8.46
C VAL A 48 -1.08 -12.22 9.90
N VAL A 49 -1.70 -11.06 10.11
CA VAL A 49 -1.91 -10.49 11.45
C VAL A 49 -2.72 -11.43 12.37
N ALA A 50 -3.68 -12.18 11.82
CA ALA A 50 -4.42 -13.18 12.58
C ALA A 50 -3.61 -14.45 12.89
N ALA A 51 -2.70 -14.85 11.99
CA ALA A 51 -1.84 -16.03 12.15
C ALA A 51 -0.63 -15.76 13.05
N LEU A 52 -0.09 -14.55 13.03
CA LEU A 52 1.13 -14.18 13.77
C LEU A 52 0.88 -13.83 15.24
N GLU A 53 -0.35 -13.46 15.62
CA GLU A 53 -0.62 -13.22 17.03
C GLU A 53 -1.99 -13.72 17.54
N PRO A 54 -2.01 -14.77 18.38
CA PRO A 54 -3.13 -15.02 19.29
C PRO A 54 -3.26 -13.93 20.37
N ASP A 55 -2.18 -13.19 20.69
CA ASP A 55 -2.18 -12.14 21.70
C ASP A 55 -2.47 -10.75 21.10
N ARG A 56 -3.66 -10.22 21.39
CA ARG A 56 -4.24 -9.01 20.77
C ARG A 56 -3.38 -7.76 20.98
N SER A 57 -2.60 -7.70 22.06
CA SER A 57 -1.75 -6.55 22.42
C SER A 57 -0.48 -6.49 21.58
N ARG A 58 0.14 -7.65 21.33
CA ARG A 58 1.33 -7.76 20.48
C ARG A 58 1.00 -7.52 19.01
N ARG A 59 -0.21 -7.95 18.62
CA ARG A 59 -0.84 -7.63 17.33
C ARG A 59 -0.99 -6.12 17.08
N ALA A 60 -1.45 -5.38 18.09
CA ALA A 60 -1.63 -3.93 17.99
C ALA A 60 -0.28 -3.19 17.85
N GLN A 61 0.77 -3.67 18.53
CA GLN A 61 2.11 -3.09 18.44
C GLN A 61 2.75 -3.29 17.07
N LEU A 62 2.60 -4.48 16.48
CA LEU A 62 3.09 -4.79 15.13
C LEU A 62 2.40 -3.95 14.05
N LEU A 63 1.08 -3.82 14.13
CA LEU A 63 0.30 -2.93 13.25
C LEU A 63 0.69 -1.46 13.42
N ALA A 64 0.91 -1.00 14.65
CA ALA A 64 1.37 0.35 14.92
C ALA A 64 2.79 0.60 14.39
N ALA A 65 3.68 -0.39 14.43
CA ALA A 65 5.02 -0.32 13.85
C ALA A 65 4.96 -0.24 12.32
N VAL A 66 4.13 -1.06 11.68
CA VAL A 66 3.87 -1.02 10.24
C VAL A 66 3.28 0.32 9.79
N ALA A 67 2.31 0.86 10.52
CA ALA A 67 1.71 2.16 10.20
C ALA A 67 2.71 3.33 10.32
N ARG A 68 3.77 3.17 11.13
CA ARG A 68 4.86 4.14 11.28
C ARG A 68 5.96 3.96 10.23
N HIS A 69 5.95 2.86 9.49
CA HIS A 69 6.93 2.60 8.44
C HIS A 69 6.81 3.63 7.30
N PRO A 70 7.92 4.17 6.78
CA PRO A 70 7.91 5.23 5.77
C PRO A 70 7.13 4.86 4.48
N ALA A 71 7.08 3.57 4.14
CA ALA A 71 6.26 3.06 3.03
C ALA A 71 4.74 3.32 3.18
N GLY A 72 4.21 3.33 4.42
CA GLY A 72 2.81 3.68 4.70
C GLY A 72 2.56 5.19 4.80
N ARG A 73 3.58 5.96 5.21
CA ARG A 73 3.51 7.43 5.31
C ARG A 73 3.53 8.14 3.96
N ALA A 74 4.18 7.56 2.96
CA ALA A 74 4.29 8.15 1.62
C ALA A 74 2.93 8.39 0.94
N ARG A 75 1.84 7.77 1.42
CA ARG A 75 0.48 7.95 0.89
C ARG A 75 -0.47 8.73 1.79
N ARG A 76 -0.01 9.41 2.85
CA ARG A 76 -0.82 10.50 3.39
C ARG A 76 -0.41 11.75 2.63
N PRO A 77 -1.10 12.13 1.52
CA PRO A 77 -1.16 13.54 1.24
C PRO A 77 -1.88 14.10 2.47
N THR A 78 -1.12 14.73 3.37
CA THR A 78 -1.67 15.93 4.00
C THR A 78 -2.33 16.69 2.87
N GLY A 79 -3.61 17.04 3.03
CA GLY A 79 -4.39 17.82 2.07
C GLY A 79 -3.78 19.21 1.88
N GLY A 80 -2.54 19.26 1.40
CA GLY A 80 -1.90 20.40 0.81
C GLY A 80 -2.55 20.53 -0.53
N GLU A 81 -3.60 21.32 -0.54
CA GLU A 81 -4.06 22.10 -1.67
C GLU A 81 -2.96 22.22 -2.72
N VAL A 82 -3.14 21.54 -3.86
CA VAL A 82 -2.30 21.74 -5.03
C VAL A 82 -2.44 23.23 -5.35
N PRO A 83 -1.40 24.08 -5.20
CA PRO A 83 -1.54 25.49 -5.49
C PRO A 83 -1.84 25.58 -6.98
N ARG A 84 -3.07 26.03 -7.30
CA ARG A 84 -3.50 26.25 -8.68
C ARG A 84 -2.45 27.15 -9.33
N PRO A 85 -1.89 26.78 -10.49
CA PRO A 85 -0.89 27.60 -11.15
C PRO A 85 -1.50 28.99 -11.40
N ARG A 86 -0.93 30.01 -10.75
CA ARG A 86 -1.37 31.39 -10.92
C ARG A 86 -0.70 31.92 -12.18
N LEU A 87 -1.52 32.33 -13.14
CA LEU A 87 -1.05 33.05 -14.33
C LEU A 87 -0.48 34.40 -13.88
N VAL A 88 0.84 34.58 -14.01
CA VAL A 88 1.48 35.86 -13.80
C VAL A 88 1.44 36.62 -15.12
N VAL A 89 0.61 37.66 -15.19
CA VAL A 89 0.65 38.62 -16.30
C VAL A 89 1.83 39.55 -16.05
N LEU A 90 2.88 39.44 -16.86
CA LEU A 90 4.02 40.35 -16.84
C LEU A 90 3.66 41.61 -17.66
N PRO A 91 3.70 42.82 -17.07
CA PRO A 91 3.48 44.04 -17.82
C PRO A 91 4.75 44.38 -18.60
N GLY A 92 4.70 44.25 -19.93
CA GLY A 92 5.81 44.68 -20.79
C GLY A 92 5.88 43.97 -22.13
N GLY A 93 4.86 44.12 -22.97
CA GLY A 93 4.92 43.78 -24.39
C GLY A 93 4.46 44.96 -25.22
N SER A 94 5.40 45.75 -25.72
CA SER A 94 5.12 46.75 -26.75
C SER A 94 5.20 46.05 -28.11
N ALA A 95 4.15 46.18 -28.91
CA ALA A 95 4.20 45.98 -30.36
C ALA A 95 4.31 47.37 -31.02
#